data_AF-X1GW25-F1
#
_entry.id   AF-X1GW25-F1
#
_cell.length_a   1.000
_cell.length_b   1.000
_cell.length_c   1.000
_cell.angle_alpha   90.00
_cell.angle_beta   90.00
_cell.angle_gamma   90.00
#
_symmetry.space_group_name_H-M   'P 1'
#
loop_
_entity.id
_entity.type
_entity.pdbx_description
1 polymer ?
#
loop_
_entity_poly.entity_id
_entity_poly.type
_entity_poly.pdbx_seq_one_letter_code
_entity_poly.pdbx_strand_id
1 'polypeptide(L)'
;TFTASDNYDDVRFVIEGKVEKTENPVVIIAENLTRFLMGVRNISISYSGNQGTLLPGFMPHAEYVGMNQYNGQLAPGWLFIMGYQDRDFAEKAVRNGWLTTDTLLNTPFVLTHTDNLNIRSTIEPINGLRIDLTANRRFSRNENAYYIANRYGNFPDSTRNIMTTGNFSMSTIIWGTAFEKIKSSNQYKSENFNRFKEYTKVISRRLADKRENIDNSYIPGDDEYKDGYEITSQEVLIPAFLAAYSGRDPEKISLTPFPSIWGIMPNWRITYDGLSKLNFVQKYLRSLTINHAYRSSFNIGTYSTNLLYLAGDDGLNHIRDVQNNFIASHEVATATINEQFSPLINVDFNFRNSFTTRLELKKTRTLALSLSNNQITEVKSDEFTLGLGYRFDEVQLIIRLGGSERELKKILHLSKKLSF
;
A
#
# COMPACT_ATOMS: atom_id res chain seq x y z
N THR A 1 -28.47 58.76 -12.81
CA THR A 1 -29.12 59.69 -13.76
C THR A 1 -28.29 60.95 -13.78
N PHE A 2 -27.68 61.28 -14.91
CA PHE A 2 -26.94 62.53 -15.09
C PHE A 2 -27.85 63.49 -15.86
N THR A 3 -28.18 64.64 -15.27
CA THR A 3 -28.95 65.71 -15.93
C THR A 3 -28.09 66.96 -15.93
N ALA A 4 -27.82 67.50 -17.13
CA ALA A 4 -27.09 68.75 -17.31
C ALA A 4 -28.00 69.94 -17.02
N SER A 5 -27.43 71.03 -16.47
CA SER A 5 -28.18 72.24 -16.09
C SER A 5 -28.46 73.19 -17.24
N ASP A 6 -27.77 73.06 -18.39
CA ASP A 6 -27.94 73.94 -19.56
C ASP A 6 -27.81 73.15 -20.88
N ASN A 7 -28.53 73.61 -21.90
CA ASN A 7 -28.51 73.05 -23.26
C ASN A 7 -27.29 73.58 -24.02
N TYR A 8 -26.39 72.67 -24.39
CA TYR A 8 -25.26 72.95 -25.27
C TYR A 8 -25.45 72.23 -26.60
N ASP A 9 -25.56 72.99 -27.68
CA ASP A 9 -25.54 72.45 -29.05
C ASP A 9 -24.09 72.08 -29.37
N ASP A 10 -23.86 70.78 -29.63
CA ASP A 10 -22.58 70.17 -30.06
C ASP A 10 -21.64 69.57 -28.99
N VAL A 11 -22.20 68.89 -27.98
CA VAL A 11 -21.41 68.13 -26.97
C VAL A 11 -21.43 66.62 -27.25
N ARG A 12 -20.24 66.03 -27.46
CA ARG A 12 -20.06 64.58 -27.63
C ARG A 12 -19.74 63.90 -26.30
N PHE A 13 -20.72 63.22 -25.73
CA PHE A 13 -20.53 62.38 -24.54
C PHE A 13 -19.92 61.02 -24.94
N VAL A 14 -18.73 60.70 -24.44
CA VAL A 14 -18.13 59.37 -24.55
C VAL A 14 -18.26 58.68 -23.20
N ILE A 15 -19.18 57.72 -23.12
CA ILE A 15 -19.40 56.91 -21.91
C ILE A 15 -18.57 55.63 -22.06
N GLU A 16 -17.40 55.58 -21.42
CA GLU A 16 -16.60 54.36 -21.34
C GLU A 16 -17.08 53.49 -20.18
N GLY A 17 -18.00 52.56 -20.47
CA GLY A 17 -18.40 51.52 -19.52
C GLY A 17 -17.41 50.36 -19.51
N LYS A 18 -16.71 50.14 -18.39
CA LYS A 18 -16.02 48.86 -18.15
C LYS A 18 -17.09 47.78 -17.92
N VAL A 19 -17.33 46.94 -18.92
CA VAL A 19 -18.12 45.72 -18.77
C VAL A 19 -17.37 44.83 -17.77
N GLU A 20 -17.94 44.60 -16.58
CA GLU A 20 -17.48 43.52 -15.71
C GLU A 20 -17.69 42.21 -16.47
N LYS A 21 -16.59 41.62 -16.97
CA LYS A 21 -16.61 40.26 -17.52
C LYS A 21 -17.00 39.33 -16.37
N THR A 22 -18.26 38.93 -16.32
CA THR A 22 -18.67 37.74 -15.59
C THR A 22 -17.92 36.57 -16.21
N GLU A 23 -16.83 36.16 -15.56
CA GLU A 23 -15.99 35.06 -16.02
C GLU A 23 -16.89 33.82 -16.18
N ASN A 24 -16.90 33.27 -17.40
CA ASN A 24 -17.70 32.09 -17.70
C ASN A 24 -17.25 30.95 -16.76
N PRO A 25 -18.15 30.26 -16.06
CA PRO A 25 -17.79 29.18 -15.14
C PRO A 25 -16.90 28.11 -15.78
N VAL A 26 -17.03 27.89 -17.10
CA VAL A 26 -16.16 26.98 -17.87
C VAL A 26 -14.72 27.49 -17.92
N VAL A 27 -14.50 28.80 -18.07
CA VAL A 27 -13.16 29.42 -18.09
C VAL A 27 -12.52 29.35 -16.71
N ILE A 28 -13.28 29.61 -15.64
CA ILE A 28 -12.81 29.47 -14.25
C ILE A 28 -12.38 28.02 -13.96
N ILE A 29 -13.18 27.04 -14.39
CA ILE A 29 -12.86 25.62 -14.24
C ILE A 29 -11.61 25.27 -15.06
N ALA A 30 -11.52 25.71 -16.31
CA ALA A 30 -10.39 25.45 -17.18
C ALA A 30 -9.08 26.08 -16.68
N GLU A 31 -9.12 27.32 -16.20
CA GLU A 31 -7.95 28.00 -15.63
C GLU A 31 -7.47 27.32 -14.36
N ASN A 32 -8.38 26.94 -13.45
CA ASN A 32 -8.02 26.24 -12.22
C ASN A 32 -7.47 24.83 -12.50
N LEU A 33 -8.06 24.10 -13.44
CA LEU A 33 -7.56 22.81 -13.89
C LEU A 33 -6.16 22.95 -14.52
N THR A 34 -5.97 23.96 -15.35
CA THR A 34 -4.68 24.24 -16.01
C THR A 34 -3.61 24.59 -14.98
N ARG A 35 -3.90 25.45 -14.01
CA ARG A 35 -2.97 25.77 -12.91
C ARG A 35 -2.63 24.55 -12.06
N PHE A 36 -3.61 23.69 -11.78
CA PHE A 36 -3.37 22.44 -11.06
C PHE A 36 -2.47 21.49 -11.86
N LEU A 37 -2.76 21.30 -13.15
CA LEU A 37 -1.95 20.47 -14.04
C LEU A 37 -0.52 21.01 -14.20
N MET A 38 -0.36 22.33 -14.31
CA MET A 38 0.95 22.99 -14.32
C MET A 38 1.70 22.87 -12.98
N GLY A 39 1.00 22.60 -11.89
CA GLY A 39 1.59 22.30 -10.58
C GLY A 39 2.21 20.91 -10.51
N VAL A 40 1.83 19.97 -11.37
CA VAL A 40 2.42 18.62 -11.36
C VAL A 40 3.85 18.70 -11.93
N ARG A 41 4.85 18.42 -11.10
CA ARG A 41 6.27 18.50 -11.46
C ARG A 41 6.78 17.24 -12.12
N ASN A 42 6.39 16.08 -11.60
CA ASN A 42 6.80 14.79 -12.12
C ASN A 42 5.78 13.72 -11.74
N ILE A 43 5.70 12.70 -12.59
CA ILE A 43 5.03 11.43 -12.32
C ILE A 43 6.03 10.33 -12.71
N SER A 44 6.29 9.42 -11.78
CA SER A 44 7.18 8.28 -11.96
C SER A 44 6.41 7.01 -11.65
N ILE A 45 6.35 6.12 -12.63
CA ILE A 45 5.74 4.79 -12.49
C ILE A 45 6.86 3.78 -12.67
N SER A 46 7.08 2.96 -11.65
CA SER A 46 8.06 1.90 -11.65
C SER A 46 7.34 0.57 -11.43
N TYR A 47 7.51 -0.35 -12.37
CA TYR A 47 7.04 -1.72 -12.28
C TYR A 47 8.24 -2.65 -12.36
N SER A 48 8.37 -3.54 -11.38
CA SER A 48 9.40 -4.58 -11.37
C SER A 48 8.75 -5.93 -11.10
N GLY A 49 8.85 -6.84 -12.06
CA GLY A 49 8.52 -8.26 -11.90
C GLY A 49 9.80 -9.06 -11.69
N ASN A 50 9.87 -9.85 -10.63
CA ASN A 50 10.93 -10.82 -10.41
C ASN A 50 10.33 -12.22 -10.53
N GLN A 51 10.87 -13.03 -11.45
CA GLN A 51 10.40 -14.38 -11.71
C GLN A 51 11.57 -15.35 -11.70
N GLY A 52 11.35 -16.57 -11.24
CA GLY A 52 12.40 -17.59 -11.25
C GLY A 52 11.82 -18.99 -11.16
N THR A 53 12.43 -19.91 -11.88
CA THR A 53 12.11 -21.33 -11.88
C THR A 53 13.29 -22.13 -11.38
N LEU A 54 13.04 -23.06 -10.47
CA LEU A 54 13.98 -24.10 -10.05
C LEU A 54 13.36 -25.45 -10.38
N LEU A 55 14.01 -26.21 -11.26
CA LEU A 55 13.62 -27.57 -11.60
C LEU A 55 14.74 -28.56 -11.21
N PRO A 56 14.65 -29.19 -10.03
CA PRO A 56 15.57 -30.25 -9.64
C PRO A 56 15.41 -31.50 -10.50
N GLY A 57 16.45 -32.34 -10.54
CA GLY A 57 16.40 -33.61 -11.27
C GLY A 57 16.46 -33.50 -12.79
N PHE A 58 16.76 -32.31 -13.33
CA PHE A 58 16.95 -32.09 -14.75
C PHE A 58 18.19 -32.83 -15.26
N MET A 59 17.99 -33.81 -16.14
CA MET A 59 19.05 -34.70 -16.68
C MET A 59 19.85 -34.12 -17.86
N PRO A 60 19.26 -33.30 -18.77
CA PRO A 60 20.03 -32.77 -19.89
C PRO A 60 21.20 -31.91 -19.41
N HIS A 61 22.40 -32.21 -19.91
CA HIS A 61 23.61 -31.45 -19.61
C HIS A 61 23.70 -30.22 -20.50
N ALA A 62 24.24 -29.13 -19.98
CA ALA A 62 24.43 -27.90 -20.73
C ALA A 62 25.61 -28.04 -21.72
N GLU A 63 25.35 -27.90 -23.03
CA GLU A 63 26.38 -27.82 -24.06
C GLU A 63 26.32 -26.45 -24.76
N TYR A 64 25.83 -26.39 -25.99
CA TYR A 64 25.81 -25.18 -26.80
C TYR A 64 24.81 -24.16 -26.26
N VAL A 65 25.31 -23.01 -25.80
CA VAL A 65 24.50 -21.91 -25.27
C VAL A 65 23.62 -22.37 -24.08
N GLY A 66 24.06 -23.40 -23.34
CA GLY A 66 23.31 -23.96 -22.22
C GLY A 66 22.21 -24.95 -22.59
N MET A 67 22.11 -25.36 -23.86
CA MET A 67 21.15 -26.38 -24.33
C MET A 67 21.83 -27.64 -24.83
N ASN A 68 21.07 -28.73 -24.87
CA ASN A 68 21.46 -29.98 -25.51
C ASN A 68 20.23 -30.63 -26.17
N GLN A 69 20.46 -31.37 -27.24
CA GLN A 69 19.42 -32.18 -27.89
C GLN A 69 19.26 -33.49 -27.11
N TYR A 70 18.27 -33.51 -26.22
CA TYR A 70 17.93 -34.67 -25.40
C TYR A 70 16.58 -35.24 -25.84
N ASN A 71 16.53 -36.53 -26.15
CA ASN A 71 15.34 -37.22 -26.70
C ASN A 71 14.75 -36.52 -27.95
N GLY A 72 15.61 -36.05 -28.85
CA GLY A 72 15.18 -35.41 -30.11
C GLY A 72 14.64 -33.98 -29.96
N GLN A 73 14.66 -33.41 -28.75
CA GLN A 73 14.24 -32.03 -28.49
C GLN A 73 15.36 -31.21 -27.85
N LEU A 74 15.38 -29.91 -28.13
CA LEU A 74 16.28 -28.96 -27.46
C LEU A 74 15.79 -28.70 -26.03
N ALA A 75 16.56 -29.19 -25.05
CA ALA A 75 16.31 -29.00 -23.64
C ALA A 75 17.31 -27.99 -23.04
N PRO A 76 16.92 -27.10 -22.12
CA PRO A 76 15.56 -26.78 -21.67
C PRO A 76 14.76 -25.94 -22.71
N GLY A 77 15.45 -25.44 -23.74
CA GLY A 77 14.89 -24.66 -24.84
C GLY A 77 15.14 -23.16 -24.70
N TRP A 78 15.05 -22.45 -25.82
CA TRP A 78 15.39 -21.02 -25.90
C TRP A 78 14.60 -20.12 -24.94
N LEU A 79 13.31 -20.38 -24.77
CA LEU A 79 12.45 -19.58 -23.87
C LEU A 79 12.96 -19.65 -22.42
N PHE A 80 13.31 -20.84 -21.93
CA PHE A 80 13.83 -21.02 -20.58
C PHE A 80 15.16 -20.29 -20.39
N ILE A 81 16.07 -20.38 -21.37
CA ILE A 81 17.39 -19.69 -21.31
C ILE A 81 17.24 -18.18 -21.40
N MET A 82 16.29 -17.68 -22.19
CA MET A 82 15.93 -16.26 -22.25
C MET A 82 15.22 -15.78 -20.98
N GLY A 83 14.96 -16.66 -20.00
CA GLY A 83 14.35 -16.33 -18.72
C GLY A 83 12.83 -16.29 -18.74
N TYR A 84 12.17 -16.87 -19.75
CA TYR A 84 10.72 -17.06 -19.74
C TYR A 84 10.35 -18.16 -18.74
N GLN A 85 9.57 -17.78 -17.72
CA GLN A 85 9.16 -18.69 -16.66
C GLN A 85 7.79 -19.28 -16.98
N ASP A 86 7.79 -20.46 -17.60
CA ASP A 86 6.56 -21.19 -17.92
C ASP A 86 6.10 -22.01 -16.70
N ARG A 87 4.81 -21.90 -16.35
CA ARG A 87 4.23 -22.65 -15.24
C ARG A 87 4.20 -24.15 -15.50
N ASP A 88 4.02 -24.52 -16.76
CA ASP A 88 3.91 -25.91 -17.20
C ASP A 88 5.27 -26.50 -17.59
N PHE A 89 6.37 -25.78 -17.30
CA PHE A 89 7.72 -26.21 -17.66
C PHE A 89 8.08 -27.58 -17.05
N ALA A 90 7.69 -27.82 -15.80
CA ALA A 90 7.94 -29.09 -15.15
C ALA A 90 7.17 -30.24 -15.82
N GLU A 91 5.91 -30.03 -16.20
CA GLU A 91 5.16 -31.05 -16.96
C GLU A 91 5.76 -31.29 -18.34
N LYS A 92 6.22 -30.23 -19.02
CA LYS A 92 6.94 -30.35 -20.29
C LYS A 92 8.22 -31.17 -20.11
N ALA A 93 8.96 -30.95 -19.03
CA ALA A 93 10.15 -31.72 -18.70
C ALA A 93 9.82 -33.20 -18.42
N VAL A 94 8.70 -33.50 -17.76
CA VAL A 94 8.18 -34.87 -17.61
C VAL A 94 7.86 -35.49 -18.98
N ARG A 95 7.04 -34.82 -19.81
CA ARG A 95 6.60 -35.33 -21.12
C ARG A 95 7.77 -35.61 -22.07
N ASN A 96 8.82 -34.82 -21.98
CA ASN A 96 10.01 -34.96 -22.82
C ASN A 96 11.10 -35.88 -22.21
N GLY A 97 10.84 -36.44 -21.03
CA GLY A 97 11.79 -37.31 -20.33
C GLY A 97 13.06 -36.59 -19.86
N TRP A 98 12.97 -35.30 -19.55
CA TRP A 98 14.10 -34.48 -19.08
C TRP A 98 14.35 -34.61 -17.58
N LEU A 99 13.46 -35.25 -16.83
CA LEU A 99 13.57 -35.44 -15.38
C LEU A 99 14.04 -36.86 -15.04
N THR A 100 14.89 -36.95 -14.03
CA THR A 100 15.33 -38.23 -13.47
C THR A 100 14.14 -39.04 -12.96
N THR A 101 14.19 -40.35 -13.17
CA THR A 101 13.21 -41.30 -12.66
C THR A 101 13.58 -41.82 -11.26
N ASP A 102 14.54 -41.20 -10.59
CA ASP A 102 14.93 -41.57 -9.23
C ASP A 102 13.80 -41.29 -8.24
N THR A 103 13.30 -42.35 -7.61
CA THR A 103 12.23 -42.30 -6.61
C THR A 103 12.64 -41.56 -5.32
N LEU A 104 13.95 -41.34 -5.11
CA LEU A 104 14.49 -40.67 -3.92
C LEU A 104 14.55 -39.15 -4.05
N LEU A 105 14.25 -38.58 -5.23
CA LEU A 105 14.25 -37.14 -5.42
C LEU A 105 13.08 -36.48 -4.68
N ASN A 106 13.34 -35.89 -3.52
CA ASN A 106 12.34 -35.20 -2.70
C ASN A 106 12.51 -33.66 -2.69
N THR A 107 13.04 -33.09 -3.79
CA THR A 107 13.20 -31.65 -3.92
C THR A 107 12.10 -31.08 -4.82
N PRO A 108 11.33 -30.08 -4.37
CA PRO A 108 10.21 -29.57 -5.15
C PRO A 108 10.70 -28.71 -6.31
N PHE A 109 9.93 -28.74 -7.39
CA PHE A 109 9.91 -27.68 -8.39
C PHE A 109 9.38 -26.40 -7.75
N VAL A 110 10.07 -25.28 -7.96
CA VAL A 110 9.73 -23.99 -7.37
C VAL A 110 9.57 -22.94 -8.46
N LEU A 111 8.44 -22.25 -8.46
CA LEU A 111 8.19 -21.05 -9.25
C LEU A 111 8.02 -19.87 -8.32
N THR A 112 8.85 -18.84 -8.49
CA THR A 112 8.76 -17.59 -7.76
C THR A 112 8.28 -16.50 -8.71
N HIS A 113 7.32 -15.69 -8.27
CA HIS A 113 6.79 -14.54 -9.01
C HIS A 113 6.49 -13.42 -8.03
N THR A 114 7.16 -12.29 -8.19
CA THR A 114 6.96 -11.10 -7.35
C THR A 114 6.76 -9.88 -8.23
N ASP A 115 5.57 -9.30 -8.15
CA ASP A 115 5.24 -8.02 -8.77
C ASP A 115 5.36 -6.92 -7.74
N ASN A 116 6.06 -5.84 -8.10
CA ASN A 116 6.16 -4.64 -7.31
C ASN A 116 5.88 -3.43 -8.20
N LEU A 117 4.80 -2.72 -7.89
CA LEU A 117 4.39 -1.49 -8.51
C LEU A 117 4.60 -0.35 -7.53
N ASN A 118 5.25 0.71 -7.99
CA ASN A 118 5.48 1.93 -7.24
C ASN A 118 5.18 3.14 -8.11
N ILE A 119 4.21 3.94 -7.68
CA ILE A 119 3.77 5.16 -8.35
C ILE A 119 4.13 6.33 -7.44
N ARG A 120 4.82 7.33 -7.98
CA ARG A 120 5.20 8.55 -7.27
C ARG A 120 4.82 9.76 -8.11
N SER A 121 4.26 10.79 -7.47
CA SER A 121 3.98 12.07 -8.10
C SER A 121 4.38 13.20 -7.17
N THR A 122 5.05 14.23 -7.68
CA THR A 122 5.31 15.47 -6.93
C THR A 122 4.48 16.60 -7.54
N ILE A 123 3.72 17.30 -6.70
CA ILE A 123 2.82 18.39 -7.08
C ILE A 123 3.18 19.63 -6.27
N GLU A 124 3.36 20.76 -6.94
CA GLU A 124 3.64 22.08 -6.38
C GLU A 124 2.63 23.10 -6.91
N PRO A 125 1.40 23.13 -6.37
CA PRO A 125 0.34 23.97 -6.91
C PRO A 125 0.55 25.46 -6.63
N ILE A 126 1.26 25.80 -5.55
CA ILE A 126 1.64 27.18 -5.19
C ILE A 126 3.09 27.20 -4.73
N ASN A 127 3.73 28.37 -4.86
CA ASN A 127 5.12 28.54 -4.45
C ASN A 127 5.32 28.22 -2.97
N GLY A 128 6.15 27.21 -2.71
CA GLY A 128 6.48 26.75 -1.37
C GLY A 128 5.56 25.68 -0.79
N LEU A 129 4.53 25.23 -1.51
CA LEU A 129 3.75 24.04 -1.17
C LEU A 129 4.20 22.88 -2.05
N ARG A 130 4.71 21.82 -1.45
CA ARG A 130 5.13 20.59 -2.12
C ARG A 130 4.36 19.40 -1.58
N ILE A 131 3.72 18.65 -2.46
CA ILE A 131 2.92 17.47 -2.16
C ILE A 131 3.53 16.28 -2.91
N ASP A 132 4.12 15.34 -2.16
CA ASP A 132 4.62 14.08 -2.69
C ASP A 132 3.57 12.99 -2.45
N LEU A 133 3.00 12.45 -3.51
CA LEU A 133 2.09 11.30 -3.48
C LEU A 133 2.88 10.02 -3.78
N THR A 134 2.67 8.96 -2.99
CA THR A 134 3.25 7.63 -3.24
C THR A 134 2.22 6.53 -3.08
N ALA A 135 2.13 5.64 -4.06
CA ALA A 135 1.25 4.47 -4.02
C ALA A 135 2.06 3.23 -4.37
N ASN A 136 1.94 2.16 -3.60
CA ASN A 136 2.71 0.94 -3.83
C ASN A 136 1.84 -0.32 -3.69
N ARG A 137 2.09 -1.32 -4.54
CA ARG A 137 1.47 -2.63 -4.47
C ARG A 137 2.52 -3.70 -4.73
N ARG A 138 2.65 -4.64 -3.81
CA ARG A 138 3.54 -5.79 -3.91
C ARG A 138 2.72 -7.07 -3.78
N PHE A 139 2.89 -7.98 -4.72
CA PHE A 139 2.27 -9.31 -4.68
C PHE A 139 3.37 -10.33 -4.94
N SER A 140 3.60 -11.23 -3.99
CA SER A 140 4.61 -12.28 -4.09
C SER A 140 3.93 -13.62 -4.00
N ARG A 141 4.30 -14.53 -4.90
CA ARG A 141 3.78 -15.87 -5.02
C ARG A 141 4.93 -16.85 -5.26
N ASN A 142 4.95 -17.92 -4.47
CA ASN A 142 5.85 -19.05 -4.60
C ASN A 142 5.01 -20.31 -4.76
N GLU A 143 5.07 -20.95 -5.92
CA GLU A 143 4.38 -22.20 -6.20
C GLU A 143 5.39 -23.34 -6.10
N ASN A 144 5.08 -24.35 -5.28
CA ASN A 144 5.91 -25.53 -5.08
C ASN A 144 5.13 -26.77 -5.53
N ALA A 145 5.77 -27.65 -6.28
CA ALA A 145 5.17 -28.91 -6.72
C ALA A 145 6.20 -30.04 -6.72
N TYR A 146 5.78 -31.26 -6.42
CA TYR A 146 6.67 -32.43 -6.36
C TYR A 146 6.51 -33.29 -7.61
N TYR A 147 7.56 -33.38 -8.43
CA TYR A 147 7.59 -34.23 -9.61
C TYR A 147 8.44 -35.46 -9.32
N ILE A 148 7.83 -36.48 -8.70
CA ILE A 148 8.49 -37.72 -8.29
C ILE A 148 8.05 -38.85 -9.21
N ALA A 149 9.00 -39.61 -9.74
CA ALA A 149 8.69 -40.81 -10.50
C ALA A 149 8.31 -41.97 -9.58
N ASN A 150 7.38 -42.81 -10.02
CA ASN A 150 7.06 -44.07 -9.36
C ASN A 150 8.05 -45.17 -9.76
N ARG A 151 7.90 -46.37 -9.17
CA ARG A 151 8.75 -47.54 -9.48
C ARG A 151 8.77 -47.95 -10.96
N TYR A 152 7.78 -47.52 -11.74
CA TYR A 152 7.67 -47.79 -13.17
C TYR A 152 8.21 -46.65 -14.05
N GLY A 153 8.81 -45.62 -13.45
CA GLY A 153 9.34 -44.45 -14.17
C GLY A 153 8.27 -43.45 -14.62
N ASN A 154 7.02 -43.61 -14.19
CA ASN A 154 5.92 -42.68 -14.50
C ASN A 154 5.79 -41.62 -13.41
N PHE A 155 5.36 -40.41 -13.77
CA PHE A 155 5.12 -39.31 -12.83
C PHE A 155 3.61 -39.17 -12.59
N PRO A 156 3.04 -39.79 -11.53
CA PRO A 156 1.61 -39.72 -11.27
C PRO A 156 1.19 -38.32 -10.77
N ASP A 157 -0.03 -37.90 -11.12
CA ASP A 157 -0.55 -36.60 -10.69
C ASP A 157 -0.78 -36.53 -9.17
N SER A 158 -1.02 -37.69 -8.54
CA SER A 158 -1.21 -37.82 -7.10
C SER A 158 -0.01 -37.40 -6.25
N THR A 159 1.21 -37.36 -6.81
CA THR A 159 2.42 -36.93 -6.10
C THR A 159 2.70 -35.43 -6.22
N ARG A 160 1.96 -34.69 -7.07
CA ARG A 160 2.28 -33.30 -7.42
C ARG A 160 2.13 -32.31 -6.27
N ASN A 161 1.21 -32.56 -5.34
CA ASN A 161 0.90 -31.76 -4.14
C ASN A 161 1.25 -30.26 -4.27
N ILE A 162 0.58 -29.60 -5.23
CA ILE A 162 0.89 -28.22 -5.61
C ILE A 162 0.48 -27.31 -4.45
N MET A 163 1.44 -26.59 -3.89
CA MET A 163 1.21 -25.63 -2.82
C MET A 163 1.68 -24.26 -3.28
N THR A 164 0.77 -23.30 -3.28
CA THR A 164 1.10 -21.89 -3.54
C THR A 164 1.15 -21.14 -2.22
N THR A 165 2.25 -20.46 -1.95
CA THR A 165 2.43 -19.58 -0.80
C THR A 165 2.78 -18.17 -1.25
N GLY A 166 2.64 -17.17 -0.39
CA GLY A 166 3.03 -15.83 -0.77
C GLY A 166 2.71 -14.77 0.27
N ASN A 167 2.94 -13.52 -0.11
CA ASN A 167 2.56 -12.35 0.67
C ASN A 167 2.02 -11.24 -0.21
N PHE A 168 1.27 -10.34 0.38
CA PHE A 168 0.68 -9.21 -0.32
C PHE A 168 0.78 -7.94 0.51
N SER A 169 1.07 -6.81 -0.14
CA SER A 169 1.12 -5.50 0.46
C SER A 169 0.55 -4.47 -0.50
N MET A 170 -0.30 -3.57 -0.04
CA MET A 170 -0.86 -2.51 -0.86
C MET A 170 -1.06 -1.24 -0.03
N SER A 171 -0.72 -0.09 -0.61
CA SER A 171 -1.05 1.20 -0.01
C SER A 171 -2.56 1.40 0.02
N THR A 172 -3.05 1.80 1.18
CA THR A 172 -4.46 2.09 1.43
C THR A 172 -4.57 3.40 2.22
N ILE A 173 -5.78 3.92 2.40
CA ILE A 173 -6.06 5.07 3.26
C ILE A 173 -7.10 4.63 4.28
N ILE A 174 -6.79 4.82 5.55
CA ILE A 174 -7.69 4.55 6.68
C ILE A 174 -7.85 5.76 7.63
N TRP A 175 -7.39 6.95 7.20
CA TRP A 175 -7.39 8.17 8.01
C TRP A 175 -8.77 8.44 8.64
N GLY A 176 -9.87 8.22 7.93
CA GLY A 176 -11.23 8.47 8.43
C GLY A 176 -11.54 7.84 9.79
N THR A 177 -10.86 6.76 10.16
CA THR A 177 -11.06 6.05 11.44
C THR A 177 -9.96 6.29 12.48
N ALA A 178 -8.90 7.02 12.12
CA ALA A 178 -7.67 7.14 12.92
C ALA A 178 -7.80 8.01 14.19
N PHE A 179 -8.81 8.88 14.24
CA PHE A 179 -9.02 9.86 15.32
C PHE A 179 -10.13 9.46 16.30
N GLU A 180 -10.51 8.18 16.30
CA GLU A 180 -11.44 7.62 17.27
C GLU A 180 -10.93 7.81 18.71
N LYS A 181 -11.79 8.36 19.57
CA LYS A 181 -11.48 8.60 20.98
C LYS A 181 -11.87 7.38 21.82
N ILE A 182 -10.90 6.54 22.16
CA ILE A 182 -11.09 5.48 23.15
C ILE A 182 -10.92 6.08 24.55
N LYS A 183 -11.95 5.98 25.38
CA LYS A 183 -11.93 6.49 26.76
C LYS A 183 -12.21 5.36 27.74
N SER A 184 -11.52 5.38 28.89
CA SER A 184 -11.80 4.50 30.03
C SER A 184 -13.26 4.62 30.49
N SER A 185 -13.84 5.83 30.40
CA SER A 185 -15.25 6.10 30.74
C SER A 185 -16.26 5.34 29.88
N ASN A 186 -15.88 4.86 28.68
CA ASN A 186 -16.75 4.04 27.82
C ASN A 186 -16.27 2.58 27.75
N GLN A 187 -15.61 2.09 28.81
CA GLN A 187 -15.09 0.72 28.88
C GLN A 187 -14.18 0.33 27.70
N TYR A 188 -13.45 1.30 27.13
CA TYR A 188 -12.61 1.09 25.94
C TYR A 188 -13.35 0.57 24.69
N LYS A 189 -14.67 0.79 24.59
CA LYS A 189 -15.43 0.44 23.38
C LYS A 189 -14.91 1.20 22.16
N SER A 190 -14.70 0.46 21.07
CA SER A 190 -14.36 1.00 19.74
C SER A 190 -15.59 0.91 18.83
N GLU A 191 -16.02 2.05 18.33
CA GLU A 191 -17.03 2.20 17.28
C GLU A 191 -16.55 1.60 15.95
N ASN A 192 -15.26 1.69 15.65
CA ASN A 192 -14.67 1.02 14.49
C ASN A 192 -14.83 -0.50 14.56
N PHE A 193 -14.65 -1.07 15.75
CA PHE A 193 -14.85 -2.49 15.99
C PHE A 193 -16.33 -2.89 15.91
N ASN A 194 -17.25 -2.06 16.41
CA ASN A 194 -18.69 -2.31 16.24
C ASN A 194 -19.09 -2.28 14.75
N ARG A 195 -18.60 -1.28 13.99
CA ARG A 195 -18.79 -1.23 12.53
C ARG A 195 -18.25 -2.46 11.83
N PHE A 196 -17.09 -2.95 12.25
CA PHE A 196 -16.54 -4.21 11.75
C PHE A 196 -17.51 -5.38 11.96
N LYS A 197 -18.07 -5.55 13.16
CA LYS A 197 -19.06 -6.60 13.45
C LYS A 197 -20.36 -6.47 12.66
N GLU A 198 -20.78 -5.25 12.30
CA GLU A 198 -21.95 -5.07 11.44
C GLU A 198 -21.60 -5.33 9.98
N TYR A 199 -20.41 -4.96 9.54
CA TYR A 199 -19.95 -5.18 8.17
C TYR A 199 -19.73 -6.66 7.87
N THR A 200 -19.39 -7.50 8.84
CA THR A 200 -19.29 -8.96 8.63
C THR A 200 -20.61 -9.55 8.16
N LYS A 201 -21.75 -9.08 8.68
CA LYS A 201 -23.09 -9.52 8.26
C LYS A 201 -23.39 -9.14 6.80
N VAL A 202 -23.07 -7.89 6.45
CA VAL A 202 -23.24 -7.38 5.07
C VAL A 202 -22.37 -8.17 4.09
N ILE A 203 -21.11 -8.42 4.43
CA ILE A 203 -20.19 -9.17 3.58
C ILE A 203 -20.63 -10.64 3.46
N SER A 204 -21.05 -11.27 4.55
CA SER A 204 -21.60 -12.64 4.54
C SER A 204 -22.76 -12.74 3.55
N ARG A 205 -23.71 -11.80 3.60
CA ARG A 205 -24.80 -11.70 2.61
C ARG A 205 -24.26 -11.54 1.19
N ARG A 206 -23.32 -10.64 0.92
CA ARG A 206 -22.78 -10.42 -0.43
C ARG A 206 -22.05 -11.65 -1.00
N LEU A 207 -21.36 -12.42 -0.16
CA LEU A 207 -20.70 -13.66 -0.57
C LEU A 207 -21.74 -14.73 -0.91
N ALA A 208 -22.78 -14.86 -0.10
CA ALA A 208 -23.89 -15.74 -0.35
C ALA A 208 -24.65 -15.39 -1.64
N ASP A 209 -25.00 -14.11 -1.83
CA ASP A 209 -25.65 -13.62 -3.06
C ASP A 209 -24.79 -13.95 -4.29
N LYS A 210 -23.46 -13.77 -4.20
CA LYS A 210 -22.54 -14.12 -5.29
C LYS A 210 -22.54 -15.63 -5.56
N ARG A 211 -22.64 -16.46 -4.53
CA ARG A 211 -22.68 -17.91 -4.67
C ARG A 211 -24.00 -18.38 -5.27
N GLU A 212 -25.13 -17.86 -4.80
CA GLU A 212 -26.47 -18.17 -5.33
C GLU A 212 -26.59 -17.87 -6.83
N ASN A 213 -25.96 -16.80 -7.29
CA ASN A 213 -25.91 -16.46 -8.73
C ASN A 213 -25.13 -17.48 -9.58
N ILE A 214 -24.28 -18.30 -8.98
CA ILE A 214 -23.47 -19.32 -9.67
C ILE A 214 -24.09 -20.71 -9.47
N ASP A 215 -24.54 -21.01 -8.24
CA ASP A 215 -25.16 -22.26 -7.84
C ASP A 215 -26.63 -22.03 -7.46
N ASN A 216 -27.54 -22.32 -8.39
CA ASN A 216 -28.98 -22.21 -8.19
C ASN A 216 -29.54 -23.15 -7.09
N SER A 217 -28.76 -24.13 -6.63
CA SER A 217 -29.17 -25.06 -5.57
C SER A 217 -28.75 -24.60 -4.16
N TYR A 218 -27.92 -23.57 -4.07
CA TYR A 218 -27.48 -22.99 -2.80
C TYR A 218 -28.62 -22.23 -2.13
N ILE A 219 -28.86 -22.55 -0.85
CA ILE A 219 -29.91 -21.93 -0.04
C ILE A 219 -29.21 -21.16 1.09
N PRO A 220 -29.12 -19.82 1.04
CA PRO A 220 -28.32 -19.03 1.97
C PRO A 220 -28.87 -18.95 3.41
N GLY A 221 -30.13 -19.37 3.63
CA GLY A 221 -30.80 -19.24 4.93
C GLY A 221 -31.20 -17.79 5.27
N ASP A 222 -32.07 -17.63 6.27
CA ASP A 222 -32.55 -16.31 6.75
C ASP A 222 -31.91 -15.87 8.07
N ASP A 223 -30.82 -16.52 8.47
CA ASP A 223 -30.08 -16.18 9.67
C ASP A 223 -29.27 -14.87 9.50
N GLU A 224 -28.75 -14.36 10.63
CA GLU A 224 -27.93 -13.14 10.67
C GLU A 224 -26.66 -13.25 9.81
N TYR A 225 -26.12 -14.46 9.72
CA TYR A 225 -25.06 -14.86 8.79
C TYR A 225 -25.63 -15.87 7.80
N LYS A 226 -25.14 -15.84 6.56
CA LYS A 226 -25.59 -16.76 5.52
C LYS A 226 -24.82 -18.07 5.56
N ASP A 227 -25.51 -19.16 5.25
CA ASP A 227 -24.99 -20.52 5.35
C ASP A 227 -23.67 -20.67 4.58
N GLY A 228 -22.62 -21.14 5.25
CA GLY A 228 -21.29 -21.28 4.65
C GLY A 228 -20.40 -20.04 4.72
N TYR A 229 -20.95 -18.90 5.16
CA TYR A 229 -20.25 -17.64 5.35
C TYR A 229 -20.52 -17.07 6.74
N GLU A 230 -20.13 -17.82 7.78
CA GLU A 230 -20.30 -17.41 9.18
C GLU A 230 -19.31 -16.32 9.59
N ILE A 231 -19.48 -15.79 10.81
CA ILE A 231 -18.56 -14.82 11.41
C ILE A 231 -17.11 -15.32 11.51
N THR A 232 -16.89 -16.63 11.53
CA THR A 232 -15.55 -17.23 11.60
C THR A 232 -14.87 -17.39 10.24
N SER A 233 -15.59 -17.14 9.14
CA SER A 233 -15.05 -17.26 7.79
C SER A 233 -14.02 -16.15 7.51
N GLN A 234 -12.83 -16.54 7.06
CA GLN A 234 -11.81 -15.58 6.62
C GLN A 234 -12.26 -14.73 5.42
N GLU A 235 -13.09 -15.30 4.53
CA GLU A 235 -13.62 -14.59 3.37
C GLU A 235 -14.58 -13.48 3.78
N VAL A 236 -15.23 -13.62 4.95
CA VAL A 236 -16.05 -12.57 5.55
C VAL A 236 -15.18 -11.57 6.31
N LEU A 237 -14.31 -12.05 7.19
CA LEU A 237 -13.55 -11.23 8.12
C LEU A 237 -12.57 -10.28 7.43
N ILE A 238 -11.82 -10.72 6.40
CA ILE A 238 -10.80 -9.90 5.73
C ILE A 238 -11.42 -8.65 5.05
N PRO A 239 -12.40 -8.77 4.14
CA PRO A 239 -13.00 -7.60 3.50
C PRO A 239 -13.83 -6.76 4.46
N ALA A 240 -14.50 -7.34 5.47
CA ALA A 240 -15.19 -6.57 6.51
C ALA A 240 -14.19 -5.73 7.32
N PHE A 241 -13.04 -6.30 7.67
CA PHE A 241 -11.96 -5.61 8.38
C PHE A 241 -11.41 -4.45 7.54
N LEU A 242 -11.12 -4.71 6.27
CA LEU A 242 -10.65 -3.66 5.37
C LEU A 242 -11.70 -2.55 5.21
N ALA A 243 -12.98 -2.86 5.05
CA ALA A 243 -14.07 -1.89 4.89
C ALA A 243 -14.25 -1.03 6.15
N ALA A 244 -14.36 -1.67 7.32
CA ALA A 244 -14.65 -0.98 8.57
C ALA A 244 -13.55 0.00 8.96
N TYR A 245 -12.29 -0.43 8.86
CA TYR A 245 -11.17 0.42 9.24
C TYR A 245 -10.79 1.43 8.14
N SER A 246 -11.02 1.14 6.86
CA SER A 246 -10.85 2.15 5.80
C SER A 246 -12.00 3.17 5.72
N GLY A 247 -13.12 2.91 6.40
CA GLY A 247 -14.31 3.75 6.32
C GLY A 247 -15.01 3.66 4.97
N ARG A 248 -14.85 2.54 4.26
CA ARG A 248 -15.49 2.30 2.95
C ARG A 248 -16.82 1.58 3.12
N ASP A 249 -17.69 1.78 2.14
CA ASP A 249 -18.99 1.12 2.04
C ASP A 249 -18.80 -0.41 1.92
N PRO A 250 -19.38 -1.21 2.85
CA PRO A 250 -19.28 -2.67 2.81
C PRO A 250 -19.99 -3.28 1.59
N GLU A 251 -20.89 -2.55 0.91
CA GLU A 251 -21.57 -3.01 -0.31
C GLU A 251 -20.68 -2.92 -1.57
N LYS A 252 -19.63 -2.10 -1.53
CA LYS A 252 -18.79 -1.79 -2.70
C LYS A 252 -17.38 -2.33 -2.62
N ILE A 253 -16.96 -2.82 -1.46
CA ILE A 253 -15.60 -3.35 -1.30
C ILE A 253 -15.40 -4.66 -2.05
N SER A 254 -14.17 -4.92 -2.50
CA SER A 254 -13.81 -6.22 -3.08
C SER A 254 -13.98 -7.32 -2.03
N LEU A 255 -14.60 -8.43 -2.44
CA LEU A 255 -14.76 -9.63 -1.62
C LEU A 255 -13.51 -10.52 -1.62
N THR A 256 -12.50 -10.17 -2.43
CA THR A 256 -11.24 -10.92 -2.49
C THR A 256 -10.28 -10.48 -1.37
N PRO A 257 -9.48 -11.39 -0.81
CA PRO A 257 -8.45 -11.04 0.18
C PRO A 257 -7.35 -10.16 -0.42
N PHE A 258 -7.15 -10.23 -1.74
CA PHE A 258 -6.19 -9.42 -2.48
C PHE A 258 -6.93 -8.37 -3.32
N PRO A 259 -7.03 -7.11 -2.86
CA PRO A 259 -7.55 -6.03 -3.67
C PRO A 259 -6.81 -5.86 -5.00
N SER A 260 -7.57 -5.47 -6.03
CA SER A 260 -7.04 -5.18 -7.35
C SER A 260 -6.15 -3.93 -7.36
N ILE A 261 -5.38 -3.75 -8.43
CA ILE A 261 -4.56 -2.56 -8.65
C ILE A 261 -5.37 -1.25 -8.58
N TRP A 262 -6.66 -1.29 -8.95
CA TRP A 262 -7.58 -0.14 -8.87
C TRP A 262 -7.94 0.25 -7.43
N GLY A 263 -7.76 -0.66 -6.47
CA GLY A 263 -7.98 -0.39 -5.05
C GLY A 263 -6.84 0.37 -4.38
N ILE A 264 -5.73 0.59 -5.09
CA ILE A 264 -4.54 1.28 -4.58
C ILE A 264 -4.89 2.74 -4.25
N MET A 265 -4.41 3.21 -3.10
CA MET A 265 -4.59 4.60 -2.70
C MET A 265 -3.25 5.28 -2.44
N PRO A 266 -3.12 6.59 -2.73
CA PRO A 266 -1.89 7.31 -2.49
C PRO A 266 -1.72 7.65 -1.00
N ASN A 267 -0.50 7.42 -0.52
CA ASN A 267 0.05 8.09 0.64
C ASN A 267 0.52 9.49 0.24
N TRP A 268 0.59 10.43 1.18
CA TRP A 268 1.03 11.80 0.88
C TRP A 268 2.02 12.33 1.90
N ARG A 269 2.90 13.22 1.43
CA ARG A 269 3.73 14.09 2.26
C ARG A 269 3.56 15.51 1.75
N ILE A 270 3.15 16.39 2.63
CA ILE A 270 2.93 17.81 2.38
C ILE A 270 3.98 18.59 3.15
N THR A 271 4.68 19.46 2.44
CA THR A 271 5.64 20.40 3.02
C THR A 271 5.25 21.79 2.55
N TYR A 272 5.17 22.72 3.50
CA TYR A 272 4.88 24.13 3.23
C TYR A 272 5.92 25.04 3.90
N ASP A 273 6.68 25.78 3.10
CA ASP A 273 7.69 26.74 3.56
C ASP A 273 7.35 28.20 3.22
N GLY A 274 6.22 28.42 2.51
CA GLY A 274 5.79 29.73 2.01
C GLY A 274 5.56 30.77 3.10
N LEU A 275 5.25 30.36 4.35
CA LEU A 275 5.10 31.27 5.49
C LEU A 275 6.37 32.07 5.79
N SER A 276 7.54 31.53 5.43
CA SER A 276 8.84 32.21 5.60
C SER A 276 8.94 33.51 4.78
N LYS A 277 8.08 33.70 3.78
CA LYS A 277 8.07 34.90 2.92
C LYS A 277 7.27 36.06 3.49
N LEU A 278 6.53 35.86 4.58
CA LEU A 278 5.72 36.90 5.21
C LEU A 278 6.60 37.86 6.03
N ASN A 279 6.44 39.18 5.83
CA ASN A 279 7.27 40.21 6.47
C ASN A 279 7.31 40.10 8.01
N PHE A 280 6.19 39.72 8.64
CA PHE A 280 6.13 39.56 10.10
C PHE A 280 6.90 38.31 10.58
N VAL A 281 6.92 37.23 9.79
CA VAL A 281 7.68 36.01 10.09
C VAL A 281 9.16 36.29 9.95
N GLN A 282 9.56 36.94 8.85
CA GLN A 282 10.95 37.28 8.57
C GLN A 282 11.62 38.15 9.64
N LYS A 283 10.84 38.93 10.40
CA LYS A 283 11.36 39.75 11.50
C LYS A 283 11.99 38.90 12.62
N TYR A 284 11.42 37.72 12.90
CA TYR A 284 11.84 36.85 14.00
C TYR A 284 12.54 35.56 13.52
N LEU A 285 12.09 35.03 12.38
CA LEU A 285 12.47 33.73 11.83
C LEU A 285 13.21 33.89 10.50
N ARG A 286 14.25 33.08 10.28
CA ARG A 286 14.88 32.88 8.95
C ARG A 286 14.03 31.99 8.07
N SER A 287 13.47 30.93 8.64
CA SER A 287 12.55 30.03 7.95
C SER A 287 11.55 29.41 8.92
N LEU A 288 10.37 29.14 8.39
CA LEU A 288 9.28 28.42 9.02
C LEU A 288 8.78 27.35 8.04
N THR A 289 8.93 26.09 8.41
CA THR A 289 8.51 24.96 7.58
C THR A 289 7.48 24.13 8.33
N ILE A 290 6.36 23.85 7.68
CA ILE A 290 5.31 22.96 8.18
C ILE A 290 5.32 21.68 7.34
N ASN A 291 5.40 20.54 8.01
CA ASN A 291 5.41 19.22 7.39
C ASN A 291 4.26 18.37 7.93
N HIS A 292 3.62 17.62 7.04
CA HIS A 292 2.63 16.60 7.35
C HIS A 292 2.89 15.40 6.45
N ALA A 293 2.90 14.18 6.98
CA ALA A 293 3.05 12.99 6.18
C ALA A 293 2.18 11.86 6.71
N TYR A 294 1.45 11.24 5.79
CA TYR A 294 0.58 10.11 6.03
C TYR A 294 1.05 8.91 5.22
N ARG A 295 1.12 7.75 5.85
CA ARG A 295 1.35 6.47 5.17
C ARG A 295 0.48 5.40 5.78
N SER A 296 -0.23 4.66 4.94
CA SER A 296 -0.93 3.44 5.35
C SER A 296 -0.73 2.31 4.35
N SER A 297 -0.66 1.08 4.86
CA SER A 297 -0.50 -0.14 4.08
C SER A 297 -1.32 -1.27 4.66
N PHE A 298 -2.06 -1.97 3.81
CA PHE A 298 -2.69 -3.24 4.09
C PHE A 298 -1.76 -4.36 3.66
N ASN A 299 -1.49 -5.29 4.57
CA ASN A 299 -0.53 -6.36 4.39
C ASN A 299 -1.18 -7.69 4.76
N ILE A 300 -1.01 -8.69 3.91
CA ILE A 300 -1.26 -10.09 4.25
C ILE A 300 0.11 -10.71 4.47
N GLY A 301 0.33 -11.19 5.70
CA GLY A 301 1.64 -11.68 6.14
C GLY A 301 2.09 -12.89 5.31
N THR A 302 1.37 -13.99 5.43
CA THR A 302 1.52 -15.18 4.60
C THR A 302 0.15 -15.69 4.21
N TYR A 303 0.00 -16.06 2.94
CA TYR A 303 -1.12 -16.87 2.46
C TYR A 303 -0.59 -18.19 1.90
N SER A 304 -1.38 -19.25 2.01
CA SER A 304 -1.13 -20.57 1.41
C SER A 304 -2.39 -21.10 0.74
N THR A 305 -2.28 -21.92 -0.31
CA THR A 305 -3.44 -22.64 -0.85
C THR A 305 -3.92 -23.69 0.13
N ASN A 306 -5.24 -23.81 0.26
CA ASN A 306 -5.83 -24.89 1.05
C ASN A 306 -5.84 -26.18 0.23
N LEU A 307 -5.27 -27.26 0.76
CA LEU A 307 -5.25 -28.58 0.09
C LEU A 307 -6.63 -29.26 0.10
N LEU A 308 -7.51 -28.88 1.01
CA LEU A 308 -8.88 -29.37 1.09
C LEU A 308 -9.83 -28.60 0.17
N TYR A 309 -9.36 -27.51 -0.47
CA TYR A 309 -10.15 -26.79 -1.46
C TYR A 309 -10.20 -27.59 -2.76
N LEU A 310 -11.38 -28.08 -3.11
CA LEU A 310 -11.65 -28.71 -4.40
C LEU A 310 -12.73 -27.90 -5.10
N ALA A 311 -12.35 -27.21 -6.19
CA ALA A 311 -13.32 -26.57 -7.05
C ALA A 311 -14.11 -27.65 -7.81
N GLY A 312 -15.44 -27.58 -7.74
CA GLY A 312 -16.33 -28.34 -8.60
C GLY A 312 -16.30 -27.82 -10.04
N ASP A 313 -17.09 -28.45 -10.91
CA ASP A 313 -17.21 -28.07 -12.32
C ASP A 313 -17.78 -26.65 -12.51
N ASP A 314 -18.49 -26.14 -11.50
CA ASP A 314 -19.02 -24.77 -11.38
C ASP A 314 -17.96 -23.73 -10.93
N GLY A 315 -16.75 -24.19 -10.59
CA GLY A 315 -15.67 -23.36 -10.06
C GLY A 315 -15.83 -22.98 -8.59
N LEU A 316 -16.83 -23.52 -7.89
CA LEU A 316 -17.07 -23.31 -6.47
C LEU A 316 -16.55 -24.48 -5.65
N ASN A 317 -16.14 -24.20 -4.41
CA ASN A 317 -15.87 -25.25 -3.44
C ASN A 317 -17.11 -25.52 -2.59
N HIS A 318 -17.52 -26.79 -2.52
CA HIS A 318 -18.65 -27.26 -1.72
C HIS A 318 -18.24 -27.87 -0.37
N ILE A 319 -16.93 -28.04 -0.15
CA ILE A 319 -16.37 -28.62 1.08
C ILE A 319 -16.40 -27.57 2.19
N ARG A 320 -16.81 -28.03 3.38
CA ARG A 320 -16.97 -27.19 4.57
C ARG A 320 -16.00 -27.56 5.68
N ASP A 321 -15.66 -26.58 6.49
CA ASP A 321 -14.91 -26.77 7.72
C ASP A 321 -15.82 -27.25 8.87
N VAL A 322 -15.22 -27.48 10.05
CA VAL A 322 -15.96 -27.94 11.24
C VAL A 322 -16.90 -26.89 11.82
N GLN A 323 -16.76 -25.62 11.41
CA GLN A 323 -17.63 -24.50 11.75
C GLN A 323 -18.69 -24.24 10.65
N ASN A 324 -18.84 -25.17 9.71
CA ASN A 324 -19.80 -25.11 8.60
C ASN A 324 -19.53 -23.99 7.58
N ASN A 325 -18.34 -23.39 7.55
CA ASN A 325 -17.95 -22.43 6.50
C ASN A 325 -17.43 -23.14 5.26
N PHE A 326 -17.60 -22.53 4.09
CA PHE A 326 -16.88 -22.97 2.90
C PHE A 326 -15.39 -22.75 3.07
N ILE A 327 -14.61 -23.79 2.72
CA ILE A 327 -13.16 -23.69 2.71
C ILE A 327 -12.75 -22.71 1.61
N ALA A 328 -11.95 -21.69 1.96
CA ALA A 328 -11.43 -20.71 1.01
C ALA A 328 -10.25 -21.29 0.21
N SER A 329 -10.04 -20.78 -1.00
CA SER A 329 -8.93 -21.23 -1.86
C SER A 329 -7.55 -20.91 -1.28
N HIS A 330 -7.46 -19.82 -0.53
CA HIS A 330 -6.25 -19.40 0.16
C HIS A 330 -6.54 -19.27 1.66
N GLU A 331 -5.74 -19.93 2.47
CA GLU A 331 -5.66 -19.72 3.91
C GLU A 331 -4.73 -18.53 4.19
N VAL A 332 -5.26 -17.56 4.92
CA VAL A 332 -4.50 -16.41 5.39
C VAL A 332 -4.34 -16.52 6.90
N ALA A 333 -3.10 -16.43 7.39
CA ALA A 333 -2.86 -16.48 8.84
C ALA A 333 -3.21 -15.14 9.53
N THR A 334 -2.68 -14.05 8.97
CA THR A 334 -2.84 -12.70 9.53
C THR A 334 -3.00 -11.64 8.44
N ALA A 335 -3.89 -10.69 8.70
CA ALA A 335 -4.08 -9.49 7.90
C ALA A 335 -3.80 -8.26 8.77
N THR A 336 -2.88 -7.41 8.34
CA THR A 336 -2.38 -6.28 9.13
C THR A 336 -2.56 -4.97 8.38
N ILE A 337 -3.10 -3.95 9.02
CA ILE A 337 -3.08 -2.57 8.52
C ILE A 337 -2.11 -1.76 9.38
N ASN A 338 -1.07 -1.24 8.74
CA ASN A 338 -0.13 -0.31 9.36
C ASN A 338 -0.46 1.10 8.89
N GLU A 339 -0.77 2.01 9.82
CA GLU A 339 -1.00 3.42 9.59
C GLU A 339 -0.03 4.26 10.43
N GLN A 340 0.54 5.28 9.80
CA GLN A 340 1.45 6.20 10.46
C GLN A 340 1.26 7.62 9.93
N PHE A 341 1.15 8.55 10.87
CA PHE A 341 1.35 9.96 10.69
C PHE A 341 2.76 10.30 11.17
N SER A 342 3.71 10.35 10.24
CA SER A 342 5.13 10.49 10.55
C SER A 342 5.77 11.59 9.69
N PRO A 343 5.54 12.87 10.05
CA PRO A 343 4.80 13.37 11.22
C PRO A 343 3.32 13.69 10.94
N LEU A 344 2.46 13.66 11.97
CA LEU A 344 1.10 14.21 11.91
C LEU A 344 1.15 15.71 11.69
N ILE A 345 1.92 16.42 12.51
CA ILE A 345 2.26 17.81 12.28
C ILE A 345 3.69 17.97 12.76
N ASN A 346 4.54 18.52 11.91
CA ASN A 346 5.85 18.99 12.31
C ASN A 346 6.00 20.46 11.92
N VAL A 347 6.44 21.28 12.86
CA VAL A 347 6.72 22.69 12.63
C VAL A 347 8.15 22.97 13.05
N ASP A 348 8.94 23.38 12.08
CA ASP A 348 10.35 23.71 12.24
C ASP A 348 10.52 25.24 12.17
N PHE A 349 10.94 25.82 13.28
CA PHE A 349 11.25 27.23 13.44
C PHE A 349 12.76 27.43 13.42
N ASN A 350 13.28 28.15 12.44
CA ASN A 350 14.67 28.59 12.43
C ASN A 350 14.73 30.09 12.69
N PHE A 351 15.30 30.49 13.81
CA PHE A 351 15.39 31.89 14.22
C PHE A 351 16.62 32.59 13.63
N ARG A 352 16.59 33.93 13.62
CA ARG A 352 17.73 34.73 13.12
C ARG A 352 19.00 34.58 13.94
N ASN A 353 18.85 34.39 15.24
CA ASN A 353 19.92 34.20 16.22
C ASN A 353 20.47 32.77 16.28
N SER A 354 20.40 32.00 15.18
CA SER A 354 20.93 30.63 15.10
C SER A 354 20.31 29.64 16.11
N PHE A 355 19.19 30.01 16.74
CA PHE A 355 18.32 29.13 17.51
C PHE A 355 17.35 28.40 16.58
N THR A 356 17.03 27.15 16.90
CA THR A 356 16.09 26.31 16.15
C THR A 356 15.16 25.59 17.11
N THR A 357 13.86 25.61 16.83
CA THR A 357 12.85 24.88 17.59
C THR A 357 12.10 23.97 16.64
N ARG A 358 11.92 22.71 17.03
CA ARG A 358 11.15 21.70 16.31
C ARG A 358 10.05 21.18 17.20
N LEU A 359 8.81 21.32 16.75
CA LEU A 359 7.64 20.66 17.33
C LEU A 359 7.25 19.53 16.39
N GLU A 360 7.08 18.32 16.91
CA GLU A 360 6.70 17.16 16.12
C GLU A 360 5.68 16.32 16.87
N LEU A 361 4.53 16.07 16.23
CA LEU A 361 3.51 15.13 16.68
C LEU A 361 3.53 13.93 15.74
N LYS A 362 3.65 12.73 16.29
CA LYS A 362 3.51 11.47 15.55
C LYS A 362 2.34 10.68 16.09
N LYS A 363 1.68 9.96 15.21
CA LYS A 363 0.62 9.02 15.56
C LYS A 363 0.81 7.76 14.73
N THR A 364 0.86 6.60 15.37
CA THR A 364 0.91 5.32 14.68
C THR A 364 -0.22 4.43 15.16
N ARG A 365 -0.71 3.60 14.25
CA ARG A 365 -1.72 2.59 14.51
C ARG A 365 -1.38 1.32 13.73
N THR A 366 -1.25 0.22 14.44
CA THR A 366 -1.10 -1.11 13.85
C THR A 366 -2.30 -1.94 14.25
N LEU A 367 -3.07 -2.39 13.26
CA LEU A 367 -4.20 -3.27 13.41
C LEU A 367 -3.80 -4.64 12.86
N ALA A 368 -3.88 -5.69 13.67
CA ALA A 368 -3.61 -7.06 13.26
C ALA A 368 -4.84 -7.93 13.49
N LEU A 369 -5.43 -8.43 12.42
CA LEU A 369 -6.46 -9.46 12.43
C LEU A 369 -5.77 -10.82 12.31
N SER A 370 -5.91 -11.64 13.35
CA SER A 370 -5.47 -13.03 13.38
C SER A 370 -6.66 -13.93 13.10
N LEU A 371 -6.59 -14.69 12.01
CA LEU A 371 -7.69 -15.55 11.53
C LEU A 371 -7.65 -16.94 12.18
N SER A 372 -6.49 -17.37 12.70
CA SER A 372 -6.37 -18.64 13.42
C SER A 372 -7.17 -18.67 14.72
N ASN A 373 -7.39 -17.51 15.35
CA ASN A 373 -8.15 -17.37 16.59
C ASN A 373 -9.25 -16.31 16.51
N ASN A 374 -9.50 -15.73 15.32
CA ASN A 374 -10.49 -14.69 15.05
C ASN A 374 -10.42 -13.50 16.03
N GLN A 375 -9.21 -12.97 16.24
CA GLN A 375 -8.94 -11.84 17.14
C GLN A 375 -8.37 -10.64 16.39
N ILE A 376 -8.76 -9.43 16.81
CA ILE A 376 -8.17 -8.17 16.35
C ILE A 376 -7.35 -7.57 17.49
N THR A 377 -6.09 -7.27 17.20
CA THR A 377 -5.20 -6.51 18.08
C THR A 377 -4.99 -5.11 17.49
N GLU A 378 -5.26 -4.08 18.27
CA GLU A 378 -5.01 -2.68 17.89
C GLU A 378 -3.96 -2.07 18.81
N VAL A 379 -2.83 -1.65 18.24
CA VAL A 379 -1.76 -0.93 18.95
C VAL A 379 -1.74 0.50 18.45
N LYS A 380 -1.86 1.47 19.36
CA LYS A 380 -1.78 2.90 19.06
C LYS A 380 -0.59 3.50 19.79
N SER A 381 0.16 4.37 19.11
CA SER A 381 1.17 5.21 19.73
C SER A 381 0.92 6.67 19.35
N ASP A 382 0.96 7.56 20.34
CA ASP A 382 0.94 9.00 20.17
C ASP A 382 2.21 9.54 20.79
N GLU A 383 3.05 10.19 19.99
CA GLU A 383 4.33 10.73 20.46
C GLU A 383 4.36 12.23 20.23
N PHE A 384 4.80 12.97 21.25
CA PHE A 384 5.09 14.39 21.13
C PHE A 384 6.58 14.64 21.36
N THR A 385 7.23 15.24 20.37
CA THR A 385 8.65 15.59 20.43
C THR A 385 8.83 17.10 20.37
N LEU A 386 9.58 17.64 21.33
CA LEU A 386 10.11 19.00 21.34
C LEU A 386 11.64 18.94 21.16
N GLY A 387 12.13 19.45 20.04
CA GLY A 387 13.55 19.65 19.78
C GLY A 387 13.93 21.13 19.93
N LEU A 388 14.99 21.40 20.67
CA LEU A 388 15.62 22.72 20.78
C LEU A 388 17.06 22.60 20.32
N GLY A 389 17.54 23.54 19.51
CA GLY A 389 18.90 23.57 19.02
C GLY A 389 19.44 25.01 19.00
N TYR A 390 20.74 25.16 19.22
CA TYR A 390 21.42 26.44 19.09
C TYR A 390 22.79 26.22 18.46
N ARG A 391 23.13 27.05 17.49
CA ARG A 391 24.45 27.06 16.86
C ARG A 391 25.20 28.31 17.32
N PHE A 392 26.35 28.08 17.96
CA PHE A 392 27.31 29.12 18.26
C PHE A 392 28.29 29.26 17.09
N ASP A 393 28.32 30.44 16.49
CA ASP A 393 29.32 30.79 15.48
C ASP A 393 30.59 31.31 16.16
N GLU A 394 31.75 30.89 15.66
CA GLU A 394 33.08 31.34 16.11
C GLU A 394 33.41 31.14 17.60
N VAL A 395 33.21 29.92 18.11
CA VAL A 395 33.77 29.54 19.42
C VAL A 395 35.28 29.45 19.29
N GLN A 396 36.00 30.30 20.02
CA GLN A 396 37.46 30.30 20.08
C GLN A 396 37.90 29.20 21.05
N LEU A 397 38.51 28.15 20.50
CA LEU A 397 39.13 27.09 21.30
C LEU A 397 40.64 27.33 21.25
N ILE A 398 41.20 27.69 22.40
CA ILE A 398 42.65 27.80 22.57
C ILE A 398 43.17 26.40 22.88
N ILE A 399 43.92 25.82 21.93
CA ILE A 399 44.56 24.51 22.14
C ILE A 399 46.06 24.75 22.22
N ARG A 400 46.69 24.35 23.34
CA ARG A 400 48.14 24.30 23.48
C ARG A 400 48.65 22.99 22.90
N LEU A 401 49.26 23.05 21.71
CA LEU A 401 49.99 21.93 21.10
C LEU A 401 51.45 22.34 20.92
N GLY A 402 52.37 21.56 21.52
CA GLY A 402 53.81 21.71 21.30
C GLY A 402 54.39 23.07 21.73
N GLY A 403 53.87 23.69 22.79
CA GLY A 403 54.39 24.97 23.31
C GLY A 403 53.93 26.23 22.57
N SER A 404 53.11 26.09 21.51
CA SER A 404 52.45 27.23 20.84
C SER A 404 50.95 27.22 21.12
N GLU A 405 50.40 28.39 21.45
CA GLU A 405 48.95 28.61 21.52
C GLU A 405 48.45 28.90 20.10
N ARG A 406 47.50 28.09 19.62
CA ARG A 406 46.80 28.36 18.37
C ARG A 406 45.32 28.54 18.66
N GLU A 407 44.80 29.69 18.25
CA GLU A 407 43.36 29.97 18.25
C GLU A 407 42.70 29.27 17.07
N LEU A 408 41.82 28.31 17.36
CA LEU A 408 41.00 27.67 16.34
C LEU A 408 39.58 28.18 16.48
N LYS A 409 39.11 28.92 15.46
CA LYS A 409 37.70 29.27 15.33
C LYS A 409 36.93 28.02 14.88
N LYS A 410 36.00 27.55 15.71
CA LYS A 410 35.12 26.42 15.39
C LYS A 410 33.65 26.80 15.56
N ILE A 411 32.78 26.04 14.88
CA ILE A 411 31.33 26.14 15.03
C ILE A 411 30.91 25.07 16.04
N LEU A 412 30.10 25.44 17.04
CA LEU A 412 29.55 24.52 18.04
C LEU A 412 28.04 24.41 17.87
N HIS A 413 27.54 23.16 17.80
CA HIS A 413 26.11 22.85 17.76
C HIS A 413 25.68 22.24 19.10
N LEU A 414 24.70 22.85 19.75
CA LEU A 414 24.05 22.30 20.94
C LEU A 414 22.61 21.90 20.58
N SER A 415 22.18 20.70 20.96
CA SER A 415 20.80 20.24 20.74
C SER A 415 20.27 19.48 21.95
N LYS A 416 19.01 19.73 22.30
CA LYS A 416 18.25 18.99 23.32
C LYS A 416 16.94 18.50 22.71
N LYS A 417 16.57 17.25 22.99
CA LYS A 417 15.32 16.63 22.52
C LYS A 417 14.55 16.09 23.71
N LEU A 418 13.29 16.48 23.86
CA LEU A 418 12.33 15.85 24.75
C LEU A 418 11.30 15.09 23.92
N SER A 419 10.92 13.89 24.36
CA SER A 419 9.91 13.04 23.73
C SER A 419 8.98 12.52 24.82
N PHE A 420 7.68 12.56 24.57
CA PHE A 420 6.62 12.07 25.45
C PHE A 420 5.77 11.05 24.72
#